data_AF-R9ITM5-F1
#
_entry.id   AF-R9ITM5-F1
#
_cell.length_a   1.000
_cell.length_b   1.000
_cell.length_c   1.000
_cell.angle_alpha   90.00
_cell.angle_beta   90.00
_cell.angle_gamma   90.00
#
_symmetry.space_group_name_H-M   'P 1'
#
loop_
_entity.id
_entity.type
_entity.pdbx_description
1 polymer ?
#
loop_
_entity_poly.entity_id
_entity_poly.type
_entity_poly.pdbx_seq_one_letter_code
_entity_poly.pdbx_strand_id
1 'polypeptide(L)'
;MELSSFARIGKGTLTKAIGLQKNYVEVYSKGPDVLNECKSNCHGCIIYQKKEDLRALGLDEEADKIHCFCHTCPSSVWEFSYTEEKRYINEKNRYGYQPTLKSNAIKLLLLYHFLQPDGHGFIKDVCIRELADIIGCTAATIDACNEVLQDYGYCYFSNSGIHDRCINIFLPEYKDYHKTAAEGGRGYITMSKDMLLDLCGIGSLNTLRLNLKGILEVDNASYSDANSDTLSPVTAQYQRLRGFLPSYCKRGVIQKALEENDAIFDLAFDDQNVTFTIHEKYAQKNMREKMLEDTKDSLINYVDHINTVLEEAAGTQHPEERERLDSILSTLDIHPSAKYPYLSLSLSDYGDLASLALQYGLHTVHMAVSQIYNKYILQNHPVDKIGALARTIIRNRSIYSAAS
;
A
#
# COMPACT_ATOMS: atom_id res chain seq x y z
N MET A 1 17.27 -10.50 -12.17
CA MET A 1 16.39 -9.41 -11.69
C MET A 1 15.95 -9.73 -10.28
N GLU A 2 16.12 -8.77 -9.38
CA GLU A 2 15.72 -8.89 -7.98
C GLU A 2 14.36 -8.21 -7.77
N LEU A 3 13.37 -8.95 -7.27
CA LEU A 3 12.05 -8.41 -6.92
C LEU A 3 12.07 -7.99 -5.46
N SER A 4 11.49 -6.82 -5.15
CA SER A 4 11.23 -6.44 -3.76
C SER A 4 10.34 -7.47 -3.06
N SER A 5 10.49 -7.64 -1.74
CA SER A 5 9.60 -8.50 -0.95
C SER A 5 8.13 -8.05 -1.04
N PHE A 6 7.93 -6.74 -1.25
CA PHE A 6 6.61 -6.14 -1.35
C PHE A 6 6.58 -4.94 -2.30
N ALA A 7 5.39 -4.59 -2.77
CA ALA A 7 5.15 -3.43 -3.61
C ALA A 7 3.86 -2.70 -3.21
N ARG A 8 3.83 -1.40 -3.52
CA ARG A 8 2.63 -0.56 -3.42
C ARG A 8 2.03 -0.37 -4.79
N ILE A 9 0.72 -0.57 -4.90
CA ILE A 9 0.01 -0.48 -6.17
C ILE A 9 -1.20 0.43 -5.98
N GLY A 10 -1.33 1.47 -6.80
CA GLY A 10 -2.41 2.44 -6.68
C GLY A 10 -3.77 1.78 -6.88
N LYS A 11 -4.72 2.04 -5.97
CA LYS A 11 -6.09 1.49 -6.07
C LYS A 11 -6.76 1.90 -7.37
N GLY A 12 -6.54 3.15 -7.79
CA GLY A 12 -7.06 3.70 -9.05
C GLY A 12 -6.49 2.97 -10.26
N THR A 13 -5.16 2.84 -10.36
CA THR A 13 -4.46 2.08 -11.41
C THR A 13 -5.00 0.66 -11.51
N LEU A 14 -5.10 -0.05 -10.39
CA LEU A 14 -5.55 -1.44 -10.37
C LEU A 14 -7.02 -1.58 -10.75
N THR A 15 -7.89 -0.71 -10.24
CA THR A 15 -9.33 -0.72 -10.55
C THR A 15 -9.58 -0.47 -12.04
N LYS A 16 -8.88 0.49 -12.64
CA LYS A 16 -8.95 0.75 -14.08
C LYS A 16 -8.46 -0.46 -14.89
N ALA A 17 -7.34 -1.07 -14.48
CA ALA A 17 -6.72 -2.21 -15.15
C ALA A 17 -7.66 -3.43 -15.25
N ILE A 18 -8.36 -3.75 -14.15
CA ILE A 18 -9.27 -4.91 -14.11
C ILE A 18 -10.67 -4.61 -14.66
N GLY A 19 -11.09 -3.36 -14.63
CA GLY A 19 -12.41 -2.91 -15.05
C GLY A 19 -13.08 -2.04 -14.00
N LEU A 20 -13.55 -0.86 -14.44
CA LEU A 20 -14.35 0.01 -13.59
C LEU A 20 -15.74 -0.60 -13.34
N GLN A 21 -16.14 -0.55 -12.09
CA GLN A 21 -17.48 -0.90 -11.64
C GLN A 21 -18.50 0.07 -12.24
N LYS A 22 -19.60 -0.46 -12.78
CA LYS A 22 -20.78 0.35 -13.13
C LYS A 22 -21.31 1.09 -11.90
N ASN A 23 -21.80 2.30 -12.11
CA ASN A 23 -22.38 3.12 -11.04
C ASN A 23 -23.44 2.34 -10.26
N TYR A 24 -23.35 2.41 -8.93
CA TYR A 24 -24.28 1.76 -8.02
C TYR A 24 -24.48 2.60 -6.76
N VAL A 25 -25.51 2.27 -5.98
CA VAL A 25 -25.83 2.94 -4.72
C VAL A 25 -25.64 1.94 -3.59
N GLU A 26 -24.83 2.30 -2.62
CA GLU A 26 -24.73 1.60 -1.35
C GLU A 26 -25.79 2.17 -0.41
N VAL A 27 -26.63 1.30 0.15
CA VAL A 27 -27.56 1.67 1.22
C VAL A 27 -26.99 1.09 2.50
N TYR A 28 -26.70 1.93 3.47
CA TYR A 28 -26.25 1.47 4.78
C TYR A 28 -27.11 2.09 5.87
N SER A 29 -27.33 1.32 6.93
CA SER A 29 -27.96 1.77 8.15
C SER A 29 -26.89 2.39 9.04
N LYS A 30 -27.09 3.65 9.41
CA LYS A 30 -26.33 4.31 10.48
C LYS A 30 -27.34 4.77 11.52
N GLY A 31 -27.12 4.43 12.77
CA GLY A 31 -27.96 4.92 13.87
C GLY A 31 -27.45 4.36 15.19
N PRO A 32 -27.47 5.15 16.28
CA PRO A 32 -27.16 4.62 17.59
C PRO A 32 -28.26 3.65 18.04
N ASP A 33 -27.88 2.71 18.90
CA ASP A 33 -28.87 1.95 19.66
C ASP A 33 -29.70 2.94 20.50
N VAL A 34 -31.02 2.84 20.41
CA VAL A 34 -31.94 3.70 21.16
C VAL A 34 -32.54 2.89 22.30
N LEU A 35 -32.52 3.45 23.51
CA LEU A 35 -33.13 2.81 24.67
C LEU A 35 -34.64 2.74 24.47
N ASN A 36 -35.20 1.53 24.48
CA ASN A 36 -36.65 1.38 24.53
C ASN A 36 -37.13 1.57 25.96
N GLU A 37 -37.50 2.81 26.30
CA GLU A 37 -37.87 3.23 27.65
C GLU A 37 -39.13 2.53 28.19
N CYS A 38 -40.03 2.10 27.30
CA CYS A 38 -41.22 1.32 27.66
C CYS A 38 -40.86 -0.11 28.07
N LYS A 39 -40.09 -0.83 27.25
CA LYS A 39 -39.64 -2.20 27.55
C LYS A 39 -38.64 -2.25 28.70
N SER A 40 -37.88 -1.17 28.87
CA SER A 40 -36.92 -1.01 29.96
C SER A 40 -37.57 -0.55 31.28
N ASN A 41 -38.89 -0.32 31.30
CA ASN A 41 -39.64 0.21 32.45
C ASN A 41 -39.03 1.50 33.03
N CYS A 42 -38.54 2.41 32.17
CA CYS A 42 -37.80 3.60 32.59
C CYS A 42 -38.65 4.66 33.29
N HIS A 43 -39.98 4.65 33.16
CA HIS A 43 -40.87 5.71 33.67
C HIS A 43 -40.79 5.93 35.19
N GLY A 44 -40.35 4.93 35.97
CA GLY A 44 -40.09 5.06 37.41
C GLY A 44 -38.61 5.26 37.77
N CYS A 45 -37.72 5.38 36.79
CA CYS A 45 -36.28 5.49 36.99
C CYS A 45 -35.85 6.93 37.26
N ILE A 46 -34.97 7.12 38.26
CA ILE A 46 -34.41 8.42 38.63
C ILE A 46 -33.66 9.07 37.45
N ILE A 47 -32.96 8.27 36.65
CA ILE A 47 -32.22 8.74 35.48
C ILE A 47 -33.18 9.25 34.41
N TYR A 48 -34.27 8.52 34.16
CA TYR A 48 -35.29 8.93 33.20
C TYR A 48 -35.96 10.25 33.61
N GLN A 49 -36.38 10.37 34.87
CA GLN A 49 -37.00 11.59 35.39
C GLN A 49 -36.07 12.81 35.28
N LYS A 50 -34.78 12.65 35.64
CA LYS A 50 -33.80 13.72 35.49
C LYS A 50 -33.54 14.13 34.04
N LYS A 51 -33.55 13.18 33.09
CA LYS A 51 -33.44 13.50 31.65
C LYS A 51 -34.62 14.37 31.21
N GLU A 52 -35.83 14.02 31.62
CA GLU A 52 -37.05 14.78 31.29
C GLU A 52 -37.04 16.17 31.91
N ASP A 53 -36.63 16.31 33.18
CA ASP A 53 -36.48 17.62 33.84
C ASP A 53 -35.45 18.51 33.13
N LEU A 54 -34.31 17.96 32.72
CA LEU A 54 -33.27 18.70 32.00
C LEU A 54 -33.71 19.14 30.60
N ARG A 55 -34.40 18.26 29.87
CA ARG A 55 -34.99 18.58 28.56
C ARG A 55 -36.06 19.65 28.67
N ALA A 56 -36.90 19.61 29.72
CA ALA A 56 -37.90 20.64 29.98
C ALA A 56 -37.28 22.03 30.27
N LEU A 57 -36.04 22.06 30.75
CA LEU A 57 -35.26 23.28 30.97
C LEU A 57 -34.41 23.72 29.75
N GLY A 58 -34.47 22.97 28.64
CA GLY A 58 -33.67 23.24 27.43
C GLY A 58 -32.19 22.86 27.55
N LEU A 59 -31.84 21.97 28.48
CA LEU A 59 -30.47 21.50 28.73
C LEU A 59 -30.26 20.11 28.14
N ASP A 60 -30.31 20.01 26.81
CA ASP A 60 -30.26 18.74 26.09
C ASP A 60 -28.88 18.05 26.21
N GLU A 61 -27.77 18.81 26.20
CA GLU A 61 -26.42 18.25 26.32
C GLU A 61 -26.17 17.59 27.69
N GLU A 62 -26.73 18.15 28.76
CA GLU A 62 -26.67 17.59 30.10
C GLU A 62 -27.51 16.31 30.21
N ALA A 63 -28.68 16.28 29.54
CA ALA A 63 -29.52 15.09 29.47
C ALA A 63 -28.79 13.93 28.75
N ASP A 64 -28.06 14.24 27.66
CA ASP A 64 -27.29 13.24 26.91
C ASP A 64 -26.08 12.70 27.69
N LYS A 65 -25.40 13.54 28.48
CA LYS A 65 -24.31 13.07 29.36
C LYS A 65 -24.82 12.06 30.41
N ILE A 66 -26.03 12.28 30.92
CA ILE A 66 -26.64 11.40 31.92
C ILE A 66 -27.24 10.14 31.25
N HIS A 67 -27.61 10.22 29.97
CA HIS A 67 -28.08 9.08 29.18
C HIS A 67 -27.05 7.93 29.14
N CYS A 68 -25.74 8.21 29.19
CA CYS A 68 -24.70 7.18 29.22
C CYS A 68 -24.86 6.20 30.40
N PHE A 69 -25.42 6.63 31.53
CA PHE A 69 -25.66 5.74 32.68
C PHE A 69 -26.73 4.68 32.39
N CYS A 70 -27.62 4.90 31.42
CA CYS A 70 -28.62 3.91 31.01
C CYS A 70 -28.00 2.62 30.47
N HIS A 71 -26.77 2.65 29.92
CA HIS A 71 -26.06 1.44 29.46
C HIS A 71 -25.64 0.51 30.61
N THR A 72 -25.54 1.02 31.84
CA THR A 72 -25.21 0.23 33.03
C THR A 72 -26.45 -0.34 33.74
N CYS A 73 -27.65 -0.05 33.23
CA CYS A 73 -28.90 -0.48 33.85
C CYS A 73 -29.18 -1.97 33.52
N PRO A 74 -29.40 -2.84 34.53
CA PRO A 74 -29.68 -4.25 34.29
C PRO A 74 -31.03 -4.51 33.61
N SER A 75 -31.93 -3.52 33.60
CA SER A 75 -33.24 -3.59 32.94
C SER A 75 -33.27 -2.88 31.58
N SER A 76 -32.14 -2.36 31.08
CA SER A 76 -32.13 -1.65 29.80
C SER A 76 -32.32 -2.59 28.62
N VAL A 77 -33.32 -2.31 27.79
CA VAL A 77 -33.59 -2.93 26.51
C VAL A 77 -33.29 -1.89 25.44
N TRP A 78 -32.24 -2.14 24.67
CA TRP A 78 -31.82 -1.28 23.56
C TRP A 78 -32.33 -1.85 22.24
N GLU A 79 -32.88 -0.99 21.39
CA GLU A 79 -33.34 -1.35 20.06
C GLU A 79 -32.52 -0.62 19.00
N PHE A 80 -32.22 -1.32 17.92
CA PHE A 80 -31.49 -0.74 16.80
C PHE A 80 -32.35 0.35 16.14
N SER A 81 -31.88 1.60 16.17
CA SER A 81 -32.38 2.62 15.26
C SER A 81 -31.50 2.62 14.01
N TYR A 82 -32.12 2.66 12.83
CA TYR A 82 -31.40 2.81 11.57
C TYR A 82 -31.95 4.03 10.84
N THR A 83 -31.05 4.95 10.49
CA THR A 83 -31.28 5.85 9.36
C THR A 83 -30.65 5.22 8.14
N GLU A 84 -31.46 5.00 7.10
CA GLU A 84 -30.97 4.54 5.80
C GLU A 84 -30.29 5.71 5.08
N GLU A 85 -28.97 5.65 4.96
CA GLU A 85 -28.22 6.58 4.12
C GLU A 85 -27.89 5.91 2.78
N LYS A 86 -27.93 6.72 1.71
CA LYS A 86 -27.58 6.30 0.35
C LYS A 86 -26.26 6.94 -0.06
N ARG A 87 -25.28 6.11 -0.39
CA ARG A 87 -23.99 6.52 -0.94
C ARG A 87 -23.90 6.13 -2.41
N TYR A 88 -23.74 7.13 -3.26
CA TYR A 88 -23.57 6.93 -4.70
C TYR A 88 -22.11 6.64 -5.01
N ILE A 89 -21.84 5.48 -5.60
CA ILE A 89 -20.50 5.06 -5.99
C ILE A 89 -20.33 5.21 -7.51
N ASN A 90 -19.35 6.02 -7.91
CA ASN A 90 -18.95 6.21 -9.30
C ASN A 90 -17.42 6.11 -9.39
N GLU A 91 -16.92 4.93 -9.75
CA GLU A 91 -15.48 4.68 -9.86
C GLU A 91 -14.83 5.47 -10.99
N LYS A 92 -15.55 5.76 -12.08
CA LYS A 92 -15.04 6.56 -13.20
C LYS A 92 -14.73 8.00 -12.77
N ASN A 93 -15.59 8.62 -11.97
CA ASN A 93 -15.34 9.95 -11.42
C ASN A 93 -14.23 9.91 -10.36
N ARG A 94 -14.14 8.82 -9.59
CA ARG A 94 -13.15 8.67 -8.52
C ARG A 94 -11.74 8.42 -9.04
N TYR A 95 -11.58 7.56 -10.03
CA TYR A 95 -10.27 7.06 -10.48
C TYR A 95 -9.91 7.48 -11.92
N GLY A 96 -10.83 8.13 -12.63
CA GLY A 96 -10.69 8.40 -14.06
C GLY A 96 -10.99 7.17 -14.92
N TYR A 97 -10.60 7.23 -16.18
CA TYR A 97 -10.81 6.14 -17.14
C TYR A 97 -9.52 5.80 -17.86
N GLN A 98 -9.22 4.50 -17.90
CA GLN A 98 -8.28 3.88 -18.85
C GLN A 98 -8.92 2.59 -19.37
N PRO A 99 -8.60 2.16 -20.60
CA PRO A 99 -9.11 0.90 -21.11
C PRO A 99 -8.66 -0.29 -20.25
N THR A 100 -9.49 -1.33 -20.18
CA THR A 100 -9.22 -2.52 -19.37
C THR A 100 -8.15 -3.40 -19.98
N LEU A 101 -7.30 -4.00 -19.15
CA LEU A 101 -6.18 -4.83 -19.60
C LEU A 101 -6.55 -6.32 -19.71
N LYS A 102 -5.76 -7.04 -20.52
CA LYS A 102 -5.76 -8.52 -20.62
C LYS A 102 -4.82 -9.13 -19.59
N SER A 103 -4.90 -10.45 -19.40
CA SER A 103 -4.25 -11.17 -18.30
C SER A 103 -2.76 -10.85 -18.15
N ASN A 104 -1.96 -11.07 -19.22
CA ASN A 104 -0.51 -10.84 -19.16
C ASN A 104 -0.14 -9.37 -18.97
N ALA A 105 -0.92 -8.44 -19.52
CA ALA A 105 -0.68 -7.00 -19.31
C ALA A 105 -0.99 -6.58 -17.86
N ILE A 106 -2.01 -7.17 -17.22
CA ILE A 106 -2.26 -6.98 -15.78
C ILE A 106 -1.07 -7.51 -14.98
N LYS A 107 -0.64 -8.76 -15.23
CA LYS A 107 0.50 -9.38 -14.53
C LYS A 107 1.78 -8.57 -14.68
N LEU A 108 2.06 -8.08 -15.89
CA LEU A 108 3.22 -7.23 -16.19
C LEU A 108 3.16 -5.90 -15.45
N LEU A 109 2.00 -5.24 -15.45
CA LEU A 109 1.80 -4.02 -14.69
C LEU A 109 2.03 -4.22 -13.20
N LEU A 110 1.55 -5.33 -12.62
CA LEU A 110 1.82 -5.67 -11.22
C LEU A 110 3.32 -5.89 -10.99
N LEU A 111 3.97 -6.70 -11.84
CA LEU A 111 5.39 -7.01 -11.75
C LEU A 111 6.27 -5.76 -11.76
N TYR A 112 5.95 -4.74 -12.57
CA TYR A 112 6.70 -3.48 -12.59
C TYR A 112 6.75 -2.77 -11.24
N HIS A 113 5.71 -2.88 -10.42
CA HIS A 113 5.72 -2.28 -9.09
C HIS A 113 6.68 -2.98 -8.13
N PHE A 114 7.12 -4.21 -8.43
CA PHE A 114 8.10 -4.99 -7.67
C PHE A 114 9.54 -4.80 -8.13
N LEU A 115 9.77 -4.04 -9.20
CA LEU A 115 11.11 -3.74 -9.73
C LEU A 115 11.72 -2.48 -9.11
N GLN A 116 11.34 -2.19 -7.87
CA GLN A 116 11.83 -1.06 -7.09
C GLN A 116 11.78 0.29 -7.86
N PRO A 117 10.59 0.74 -8.31
CA PRO A 117 10.48 2.06 -8.93
C PRO A 117 11.01 3.14 -7.99
N ASP A 118 11.70 4.14 -8.53
CA ASP A 118 12.14 5.28 -7.74
C ASP A 118 10.95 6.13 -7.25
N GLY A 119 11.23 7.21 -6.50
CA GLY A 119 10.17 8.10 -5.98
C GLY A 119 9.25 8.72 -7.04
N HIS A 120 9.68 8.74 -8.31
CA HIS A 120 8.91 9.23 -9.44
C HIS A 120 8.26 8.11 -10.26
N GLY A 121 8.54 6.85 -9.96
CA GLY A 121 8.02 5.68 -10.67
C GLY A 121 8.90 5.19 -11.82
N PHE A 122 10.17 5.58 -11.87
CA PHE A 122 11.09 5.15 -12.92
C PHE A 122 11.83 3.86 -12.52
N ILE A 123 11.97 2.94 -13.48
CA ILE A 123 12.67 1.67 -13.35
C ILE A 123 13.66 1.57 -14.50
N LYS A 124 14.92 1.24 -14.19
CA LYS A 124 16.01 1.22 -15.17
C LYS A 124 16.38 -0.20 -15.55
N ASP A 125 16.75 -0.35 -16.81
CA ASP A 125 17.49 -1.50 -17.34
C ASP A 125 16.90 -2.88 -17.01
N VAL A 126 15.64 -3.06 -17.37
CA VAL A 126 14.89 -4.29 -17.11
C VAL A 126 14.98 -5.24 -18.30
N CYS A 127 15.49 -6.45 -18.06
CA CYS A 127 15.60 -7.49 -19.09
C CYS A 127 14.23 -8.07 -19.48
N ILE A 128 13.88 -7.98 -20.77
CA ILE A 128 12.59 -8.49 -21.31
C ILE A 128 12.44 -10.01 -21.12
N ARG A 129 13.54 -10.77 -21.23
CA ARG A 129 13.50 -12.24 -21.08
C ARG A 129 13.12 -12.65 -19.66
N GLU A 130 13.73 -12.00 -18.67
CA GLU A 130 13.46 -12.30 -17.27
C GLU A 130 12.02 -11.90 -16.88
N LEU A 131 11.46 -10.82 -17.46
CA LEU A 131 10.04 -10.49 -17.30
C LEU A 131 9.13 -11.61 -17.84
N ALA A 132 9.48 -12.13 -19.02
CA ALA A 132 8.73 -13.21 -19.66
C ALA A 132 8.76 -14.50 -18.81
N ASP A 133 9.92 -14.83 -18.23
CA ASP A 133 10.10 -16.00 -17.38
C ASP A 133 9.25 -15.90 -16.10
N ILE A 134 9.23 -14.74 -15.43
CA ILE A 134 8.43 -14.53 -14.21
C ILE A 134 6.92 -14.61 -14.49
N ILE A 135 6.47 -14.06 -15.61
CA ILE A 135 5.04 -14.07 -15.98
C ILE A 135 4.61 -15.43 -16.58
N GLY A 136 5.57 -16.23 -17.06
CA GLY A 136 5.30 -17.49 -17.76
C GLY A 136 4.80 -17.27 -19.19
N CYS A 137 5.37 -16.32 -19.92
CA CYS A 137 5.02 -16.02 -21.31
C CYS A 137 6.25 -15.84 -22.21
N THR A 138 6.08 -15.38 -23.45
CA THR A 138 7.19 -15.15 -24.38
C THR A 138 7.63 -13.69 -24.38
N ALA A 139 8.89 -13.41 -24.74
CA ALA A 139 9.39 -12.04 -24.91
C ALA A 139 8.51 -11.21 -25.87
N ALA A 140 8.05 -11.79 -26.98
CA ALA A 140 7.12 -11.11 -27.90
C ALA A 140 5.77 -10.76 -27.25
N THR A 141 5.32 -11.54 -26.26
CA THR A 141 4.12 -11.22 -25.48
C THR A 141 4.38 -10.04 -24.54
N ILE A 142 5.58 -9.94 -23.95
CA ILE A 142 5.99 -8.79 -23.15
C ILE A 142 6.02 -7.53 -24.01
N ASP A 143 6.61 -7.58 -25.20
CA ASP A 143 6.65 -6.45 -26.13
C ASP A 143 5.22 -5.96 -26.47
N ALA A 144 4.34 -6.89 -26.86
CA ALA A 144 2.94 -6.56 -27.15
C ALA A 144 2.19 -6.02 -25.91
N CYS A 145 2.48 -6.54 -24.72
CA CYS A 145 1.89 -6.01 -23.48
C CYS A 145 2.38 -4.60 -23.18
N ASN A 146 3.66 -4.31 -23.43
CA ASN A 146 4.25 -2.99 -23.24
C ASN A 146 3.65 -1.94 -24.17
N GLU A 147 3.46 -2.29 -25.45
CA GLU A 147 2.74 -1.44 -26.40
C GLU A 147 1.32 -1.12 -25.88
N VAL A 148 0.57 -2.15 -25.45
CA VAL A 148 -0.78 -1.96 -24.90
C VAL A 148 -0.79 -1.12 -23.63
N LEU A 149 0.15 -1.35 -22.70
CA LEU A 149 0.25 -0.57 -21.47
C LEU A 149 0.56 0.90 -21.76
N GLN A 150 1.39 1.17 -22.76
CA GLN A 150 1.72 2.51 -23.22
C GLN A 150 0.55 3.19 -23.92
N ASP A 151 -0.10 2.51 -24.86
CA ASP A 151 -1.25 3.04 -25.60
C ASP A 151 -2.41 3.40 -24.66
N TYR A 152 -2.57 2.63 -23.58
CA TYR A 152 -3.60 2.87 -22.58
C TYR A 152 -3.14 3.81 -21.45
N GLY A 153 -1.88 4.25 -21.48
CA GLY A 153 -1.29 5.20 -20.52
C GLY A 153 -1.03 4.64 -19.12
N TYR A 154 -0.93 3.32 -18.94
CA TYR A 154 -0.62 2.71 -17.63
C TYR A 154 0.87 2.82 -17.29
N CYS A 155 1.75 2.71 -18.27
CA CYS A 155 3.17 2.95 -18.13
C CYS A 155 3.77 3.39 -19.47
N TYR A 156 4.97 3.95 -19.44
CA TYR A 156 5.74 4.23 -20.65
C TYR A 156 7.01 3.40 -20.62
N PHE A 157 7.50 2.98 -21.77
CA PHE A 157 8.76 2.25 -21.86
C PHE A 157 9.64 2.77 -22.98
N SER A 158 10.94 2.55 -22.83
CA SER A 158 11.94 2.87 -23.86
C SER A 158 13.08 1.86 -23.78
N ASN A 159 13.82 1.66 -24.87
CA ASN A 159 15.04 0.85 -24.84
C ASN A 159 16.04 1.47 -23.87
N SER A 160 16.72 0.64 -23.06
CA SER A 160 17.72 1.17 -22.10
C SER A 160 18.90 1.81 -22.82
N GLY A 161 19.23 1.32 -24.02
CA GLY A 161 20.36 1.78 -24.83
C GLY A 161 21.72 1.36 -24.29
N ILE A 162 21.75 0.68 -23.13
CA ILE A 162 22.95 0.19 -22.47
C ILE A 162 23.11 -1.31 -22.74
N HIS A 163 22.04 -2.08 -22.53
CA HIS A 163 22.04 -3.52 -22.67
C HIS A 163 21.02 -3.98 -23.70
N ASP A 164 21.41 -4.98 -24.50
CA ASP A 164 20.51 -5.59 -25.49
C ASP A 164 19.28 -6.17 -24.81
N ARG A 165 18.10 -5.89 -25.39
CA ARG A 165 16.79 -6.39 -24.91
C ARG A 165 16.46 -5.98 -23.47
N CYS A 166 17.02 -4.85 -23.02
CA CYS A 166 16.66 -4.22 -21.76
C CYS A 166 15.89 -2.91 -22.00
N ILE A 167 14.94 -2.62 -21.12
CA ILE A 167 14.05 -1.46 -21.22
C ILE A 167 14.04 -0.65 -19.93
N ASN A 168 13.84 0.66 -20.07
CA ASN A 168 13.47 1.53 -18.97
C ASN A 168 11.95 1.68 -18.94
N ILE A 169 11.36 1.73 -17.76
CA ILE A 169 9.91 1.82 -17.56
C ILE A 169 9.59 3.03 -16.67
N PHE A 170 8.49 3.71 -16.96
CA PHE A 170 7.97 4.82 -16.16
C PHE A 170 6.51 4.59 -15.79
N LEU A 171 6.21 4.62 -14.48
CA LEU A 171 4.89 4.47 -13.89
C LEU A 171 4.33 5.87 -13.52
N PRO A 172 3.48 6.49 -14.38
CA PRO A 172 3.13 7.91 -14.26
C PRO A 172 2.38 8.27 -12.95
N GLU A 173 1.56 7.36 -12.42
CA GLU A 173 0.76 7.58 -11.21
C GLU A 173 1.50 7.20 -9.91
N TYR A 174 2.70 6.60 -9.99
CA TYR A 174 3.39 6.04 -8.82
C TYR A 174 3.73 7.11 -7.77
N LYS A 175 4.19 8.28 -8.24
CA LYS A 175 4.49 9.45 -7.40
C LYS A 175 3.29 9.93 -6.59
N ASP A 176 2.06 9.59 -6.98
CA ASP A 176 0.85 10.07 -6.33
C ASP A 176 0.27 9.06 -5.33
N TYR A 177 0.84 7.86 -5.23
CA TYR A 177 0.33 6.81 -4.35
C TYR A 177 0.37 7.20 -2.87
N HIS A 178 1.37 7.97 -2.45
CA HIS A 178 1.54 8.38 -1.06
C HIS A 178 0.74 9.64 -0.67
N LYS A 179 0.04 10.27 -1.63
CA LYS A 179 -0.78 11.45 -1.34
C LYS A 179 -1.91 11.11 -0.37
N THR A 180 -2.16 12.02 0.56
CA THR A 180 -3.31 11.93 1.46
C THR A 180 -4.61 12.25 0.71
N ALA A 181 -5.76 11.90 1.30
CA ALA A 181 -7.06 12.23 0.70
C ALA A 181 -7.25 13.75 0.48
N ALA A 182 -6.68 14.60 1.36
CA ALA A 182 -6.70 16.05 1.22
C ALA A 182 -5.88 16.55 0.03
N GLU A 183 -4.80 15.85 -0.32
CA GLU A 183 -3.94 16.15 -1.48
C GLU A 183 -4.45 15.50 -2.77
N GLY A 184 -5.66 14.93 -2.75
CA GLY A 184 -6.27 14.24 -3.90
C GLY A 184 -5.81 12.78 -4.07
N GLY A 185 -5.13 12.22 -3.08
CA GLY A 185 -4.69 10.83 -3.07
C GLY A 185 -5.85 9.84 -3.20
N ARG A 186 -5.64 8.78 -3.98
CA ARG A 186 -6.64 7.73 -4.25
C ARG A 186 -6.39 6.44 -3.48
N GLY A 187 -5.31 6.40 -2.70
CA GLY A 187 -4.87 5.23 -1.94
C GLY A 187 -4.14 4.18 -2.78
N TYR A 188 -3.46 3.28 -2.09
CA TYR A 188 -2.76 2.13 -2.66
C TYR A 188 -3.07 0.88 -1.84
N ILE A 189 -2.86 -0.28 -2.46
CA ILE A 189 -2.77 -1.57 -1.77
C ILE A 189 -1.30 -1.94 -1.59
N THR A 190 -1.02 -2.71 -0.54
CA THR A 190 0.28 -3.34 -0.34
C THR A 190 0.19 -4.82 -0.70
N MET A 191 1.12 -5.30 -1.52
CA MET A 191 1.15 -6.67 -2.02
C MET A 191 2.52 -7.30 -1.76
N SER A 192 2.56 -8.55 -1.33
CA SER A 192 3.81 -9.32 -1.19
C SER A 192 4.22 -9.98 -2.50
N LYS A 193 5.50 -10.32 -2.61
CA LYS A 193 6.06 -11.04 -3.76
C LYS A 193 5.37 -12.39 -3.95
N ASP A 194 5.08 -13.11 -2.87
CA ASP A 194 4.39 -14.40 -2.94
C ASP A 194 2.97 -14.24 -3.51
N MET A 195 2.25 -13.18 -3.10
CA MET A 195 0.93 -12.87 -3.68
C MET A 195 1.02 -12.53 -5.17
N LEU A 196 2.05 -11.78 -5.60
CA LEU A 196 2.29 -11.51 -7.02
C LEU A 196 2.48 -12.83 -7.80
N LEU A 197 3.31 -13.73 -7.28
CA LEU A 197 3.61 -15.00 -7.95
C LEU A 197 2.36 -15.89 -8.04
N ASP A 198 1.54 -15.95 -6.99
CA ASP A 198 0.25 -16.65 -7.00
C ASP A 198 -0.70 -16.05 -8.05
N LEU A 199 -0.77 -14.71 -8.15
CA LEU A 199 -1.56 -14.01 -9.19
C LEU A 199 -1.03 -14.28 -10.60
N CYS A 200 0.29 -14.37 -10.78
CA CYS A 200 0.92 -14.74 -12.04
C CYS A 200 0.56 -16.18 -12.46
N GLY A 201 0.35 -17.08 -11.49
CA GLY A 201 -0.11 -18.45 -11.73
C GLY A 201 -1.54 -18.57 -12.25
N ILE A 202 -2.37 -17.53 -12.13
CA ILE A 202 -3.77 -17.57 -12.56
C ILE A 202 -3.87 -17.51 -14.10
N GLY A 203 -4.39 -18.56 -14.72
CA GLY A 203 -4.57 -18.62 -16.19
C GLY A 203 -5.76 -17.81 -16.71
N SER A 204 -6.91 -17.90 -16.04
CA SER A 204 -8.16 -17.27 -16.47
C SER A 204 -8.20 -15.77 -16.16
N LEU A 205 -8.52 -14.94 -17.16
CA LEU A 205 -8.64 -13.49 -16.99
C LEU A 205 -9.72 -13.10 -15.97
N ASN A 206 -10.86 -13.80 -15.97
CA ASN A 206 -11.95 -13.47 -15.06
C ASN A 206 -11.59 -13.85 -13.62
N THR A 207 -10.93 -15.00 -13.44
CA THR A 207 -10.40 -15.46 -12.14
C THR A 207 -9.39 -14.45 -11.59
N LEU A 208 -8.46 -13.97 -12.43
CA LEU A 208 -7.49 -12.94 -12.05
C LEU A 208 -8.17 -11.64 -11.63
N ARG A 209 -9.13 -11.15 -12.44
CA ARG A 209 -9.86 -9.91 -12.15
C ARG A 209 -10.70 -10.01 -10.88
N LEU A 210 -11.32 -11.16 -10.63
CA LEU A 210 -12.09 -11.42 -9.41
C LEU A 210 -11.20 -11.47 -8.17
N ASN A 211 -10.04 -12.13 -8.23
CA ASN A 211 -9.06 -12.14 -7.15
C ASN A 211 -8.55 -10.72 -6.84
N LEU A 212 -8.19 -9.94 -7.86
CA LEU A 212 -7.75 -8.56 -7.68
C LEU A 212 -8.87 -7.65 -7.12
N LYS A 213 -10.13 -7.87 -7.52
CA LYS A 213 -11.26 -7.16 -6.92
C LYS A 213 -11.46 -7.58 -5.47
N GLY A 214 -11.36 -8.87 -5.14
CA GLY A 214 -11.41 -9.37 -3.76
C GLY A 214 -10.36 -8.71 -2.88
N ILE A 215 -9.12 -8.58 -3.37
CA ILE A 215 -8.04 -7.88 -2.65
C ILE A 215 -8.43 -6.43 -2.35
N LEU A 216 -9.00 -5.73 -3.34
CA LEU A 216 -9.48 -4.35 -3.18
C LEU A 216 -10.64 -4.24 -2.18
N GLU A 217 -11.57 -5.21 -2.16
CA GLU A 217 -12.68 -5.24 -1.20
C GLU A 217 -12.18 -5.44 0.23
N VAL A 218 -11.29 -6.41 0.44
CA VAL A 218 -10.68 -6.68 1.74
C VAL A 218 -9.92 -5.46 2.27
N ASP A 219 -9.04 -4.90 1.46
CA ASP A 219 -8.25 -3.72 1.83
C ASP A 219 -9.13 -2.49 2.12
N ASN A 220 -10.24 -2.30 1.40
CA ASN A 220 -11.17 -1.20 1.69
C ASN A 220 -11.93 -1.40 3.01
N ALA A 221 -12.27 -2.64 3.38
CA ALA A 221 -12.93 -2.95 4.65
C ALA A 221 -11.97 -2.85 5.85
N SER A 222 -10.71 -3.24 5.68
CA SER A 222 -9.68 -3.08 6.72
C SER A 222 -9.44 -1.62 7.12
N TYR A 223 -9.74 -0.66 6.23
CA TYR A 223 -9.66 0.77 6.55
C TYR A 223 -10.74 1.25 7.52
N SER A 224 -11.93 0.62 7.53
CA SER A 224 -13.02 0.99 8.43
C SER A 224 -12.90 0.42 9.85
N ASP A 225 -12.23 -0.72 10.01
CA ASP A 225 -12.11 -1.44 11.29
C ASP A 225 -10.70 -1.36 11.89
N ALA A 226 -10.19 -0.15 12.13
CA ALA A 226 -8.85 0.08 12.70
C ALA A 226 -8.61 -0.54 14.10
N ASN A 227 -9.66 -1.05 14.76
CA ASN A 227 -9.63 -1.63 16.10
C ASN A 227 -9.90 -3.15 16.16
N SER A 228 -10.11 -3.83 15.02
CA SER A 228 -10.28 -5.29 14.98
C SER A 228 -8.94 -5.97 14.71
N ASP A 229 -8.42 -6.72 15.68
CA ASP A 229 -7.25 -7.61 15.50
C ASP A 229 -7.60 -8.86 14.66
N THR A 230 -8.87 -9.07 14.33
CA THR A 230 -9.34 -10.18 13.51
C THR A 230 -9.39 -9.83 12.03
N LEU A 231 -8.88 -10.75 11.20
CA LEU A 231 -9.13 -10.86 9.77
C LEU A 231 -10.64 -10.98 9.51
N SER A 232 -11.32 -9.84 9.47
CA SER A 232 -12.77 -9.82 9.26
C SER A 232 -13.09 -10.30 7.84
N PRO A 233 -13.91 -11.35 7.68
CA PRO A 233 -14.39 -11.78 6.37
C PRO A 233 -15.16 -10.64 5.70
N VAL A 234 -14.93 -10.43 4.41
CA VAL A 234 -15.59 -9.36 3.64
C VAL A 234 -16.61 -9.95 2.70
N THR A 235 -17.87 -9.57 2.86
CA THR A 235 -18.97 -10.05 2.03
C THR A 235 -19.27 -9.08 0.88
N ALA A 236 -19.31 -9.59 -0.35
CA ALA A 236 -19.68 -8.86 -1.54
C ALA A 236 -20.80 -9.56 -2.33
N GLN A 237 -21.80 -8.81 -2.75
CA GLN A 237 -22.90 -9.31 -3.58
C GLN A 237 -22.44 -9.70 -4.98
N TYR A 238 -22.99 -10.78 -5.54
CA TYR A 238 -22.76 -11.16 -6.95
C TYR A 238 -23.14 -10.05 -7.93
N GLN A 239 -24.22 -9.31 -7.64
CA GLN A 239 -24.64 -8.17 -8.46
C GLN A 239 -23.56 -7.09 -8.51
N ARG A 240 -22.87 -6.85 -7.38
CA ARG A 240 -21.73 -5.94 -7.30
C ARG A 240 -20.55 -6.50 -8.10
N LEU A 241 -20.14 -7.75 -7.88
CA LEU A 241 -19.02 -8.33 -8.63
C LEU A 241 -19.25 -8.36 -10.16
N ARG A 242 -20.49 -8.50 -10.61
CA ARG A 242 -20.84 -8.46 -12.04
C ARG A 242 -20.64 -7.09 -12.68
N GLY A 243 -20.61 -6.01 -11.91
CA GLY A 243 -20.60 -4.65 -12.46
C GLY A 243 -19.32 -4.27 -13.20
N PHE A 244 -18.20 -4.95 -12.96
CA PHE A 244 -16.93 -4.77 -13.69
C PHE A 244 -16.60 -5.92 -14.66
N LEU A 245 -17.35 -7.03 -14.59
CA LEU A 245 -17.16 -8.20 -15.44
C LEU A 245 -18.00 -8.12 -16.73
N PRO A 246 -17.63 -8.91 -17.76
CA PRO A 246 -18.48 -9.10 -18.93
C PRO A 246 -19.90 -9.57 -18.59
N SER A 247 -20.88 -9.20 -19.43
CA SER A 247 -22.30 -9.48 -19.19
C SER A 247 -22.64 -10.96 -19.03
N TYR A 248 -21.85 -11.85 -19.63
CA TYR A 248 -22.02 -13.31 -19.56
C TYR A 248 -21.61 -13.92 -18.20
N CYS A 249 -20.84 -13.20 -17.37
CA CYS A 249 -20.42 -13.66 -16.04
C CYS A 249 -21.59 -13.63 -15.06
N LYS A 250 -22.39 -14.71 -15.07
CA LYS A 250 -23.47 -14.96 -14.10
C LYS A 250 -22.90 -15.59 -12.82
N ARG A 251 -23.72 -15.72 -11.76
CA ARG A 251 -23.37 -16.32 -10.46
C ARG A 251 -22.51 -17.58 -10.60
N GLY A 252 -22.98 -18.60 -11.34
CA GLY A 252 -22.25 -19.87 -11.47
C GLY A 252 -20.90 -19.74 -12.21
N VAL A 253 -20.72 -18.74 -13.07
CA VAL A 253 -19.42 -18.46 -13.71
C VAL A 253 -18.48 -17.79 -12.71
N ILE A 254 -19.01 -16.87 -11.89
CA ILE A 254 -18.23 -16.19 -10.84
C ILE A 254 -17.77 -17.20 -9.77
N GLN A 255 -18.68 -18.07 -9.31
CA GLN A 255 -18.36 -19.13 -8.35
C GLN A 255 -17.25 -20.04 -8.89
N LYS A 256 -17.43 -20.61 -10.10
CA LYS A 256 -16.40 -21.46 -10.72
C LYS A 256 -15.06 -20.75 -10.87
N ALA A 257 -15.07 -19.50 -11.33
CA ALA A 257 -13.85 -18.72 -11.49
C ALA A 257 -13.15 -18.48 -10.14
N LEU A 258 -13.90 -18.27 -9.06
CA LEU A 258 -13.34 -18.11 -7.72
C LEU A 258 -12.87 -19.45 -7.11
N GLU A 259 -13.58 -20.54 -7.37
CA GLU A 259 -13.20 -21.90 -6.94
C GLU A 259 -11.95 -22.44 -7.68
N GLU A 260 -11.63 -21.90 -8.87
CA GLU A 260 -10.42 -22.24 -9.62
C GLU A 260 -9.12 -21.82 -8.92
N ASN A 261 -9.17 -20.89 -7.97
CA ASN A 261 -7.99 -20.41 -7.25
C ASN A 261 -8.32 -20.05 -5.80
N ASP A 262 -7.78 -20.84 -4.88
CA ASP A 262 -7.86 -20.68 -3.42
C ASP A 262 -6.56 -20.14 -2.81
N ALA A 263 -5.58 -19.76 -3.65
CA ALA A 263 -4.23 -19.41 -3.19
C ALA A 263 -4.18 -18.16 -2.29
N ILE A 264 -5.15 -17.24 -2.46
CA ILE A 264 -5.19 -15.93 -1.80
C ILE A 264 -6.30 -15.85 -0.75
N PHE A 265 -7.42 -16.53 -1.00
CA PHE A 265 -8.64 -16.40 -0.20
C PHE A 265 -9.23 -17.76 0.16
N ASP A 266 -9.70 -17.86 1.39
CA ASP A 266 -10.76 -18.79 1.74
C ASP A 266 -12.11 -18.16 1.39
N LEU A 267 -12.95 -18.90 0.67
CA LEU A 267 -14.19 -18.38 0.10
C LEU A 267 -15.39 -19.10 0.69
N ALA A 268 -16.42 -18.33 1.05
CA ALA A 268 -17.74 -18.87 1.36
C ALA A 268 -18.78 -18.28 0.40
N PHE A 269 -19.69 -19.12 -0.05
CA PHE A 269 -20.71 -18.75 -1.03
C PHE A 269 -22.11 -18.90 -0.43
N ASP A 270 -22.94 -17.89 -0.64
CA ASP A 270 -24.38 -17.98 -0.39
C ASP A 270 -25.17 -17.73 -1.69
N ASP A 271 -26.48 -17.51 -1.59
CA ASP A 271 -27.33 -17.27 -2.75
C ASP A 271 -27.12 -15.93 -3.46
N GLN A 272 -26.68 -14.91 -2.73
CA GLN A 272 -26.58 -13.54 -3.20
C GLN A 272 -25.16 -12.97 -3.10
N ASN A 273 -24.28 -13.59 -2.31
CA ASN A 273 -23.00 -13.06 -1.89
C ASN A 273 -21.86 -14.09 -1.96
N VAL A 274 -20.67 -13.53 -1.98
CA VAL A 274 -19.38 -14.19 -1.78
C VAL A 274 -18.74 -13.53 -0.57
N THR A 275 -18.25 -14.34 0.37
CA THR A 275 -17.44 -13.87 1.48
C THR A 275 -15.98 -14.24 1.24
N PHE A 276 -15.12 -13.23 1.29
CA PHE A 276 -13.67 -13.33 1.11
C PHE A 276 -12.98 -13.28 2.47
N THR A 277 -12.20 -14.30 2.78
CA THR A 277 -11.29 -14.31 3.93
C THR A 277 -9.87 -14.41 3.41
N ILE A 278 -9.09 -13.34 3.55
CA ILE A 278 -7.70 -13.33 3.05
C ILE A 278 -6.82 -14.21 3.93
N HIS A 279 -5.94 -15.00 3.30
CA HIS A 279 -4.99 -15.84 4.05
C HIS A 279 -4.07 -14.98 4.93
N GLU A 280 -3.72 -15.48 6.11
CA GLU A 280 -2.95 -14.73 7.11
C GLU A 280 -1.57 -14.27 6.61
N LYS A 281 -0.91 -15.08 5.76
CA LYS A 281 0.34 -14.73 5.07
C LYS A 281 0.22 -13.46 4.21
N TYR A 282 -1.02 -13.08 3.88
CA TYR A 282 -1.38 -11.96 3.03
C TYR A 282 -2.09 -10.82 3.78
N ALA A 283 -2.22 -10.92 5.10
CA ALA A 283 -2.81 -9.88 5.93
C ALA A 283 -1.92 -8.62 5.98
N GLN A 284 -2.50 -7.44 5.73
CA GLN A 284 -1.73 -6.20 5.59
C GLN A 284 -0.98 -5.75 6.85
N LYS A 285 -1.54 -5.99 8.04
CA LYS A 285 -0.89 -5.65 9.32
C LYS A 285 0.43 -6.41 9.45
N ASN A 286 0.39 -7.71 9.20
CA ASN A 286 1.56 -8.59 9.16
C ASN A 286 2.54 -8.17 8.06
N MET A 287 2.04 -7.77 6.88
CA MET A 287 2.90 -7.28 5.79
C MET A 287 3.62 -5.98 6.16
N ARG A 288 2.96 -5.02 6.84
CA ARG A 288 3.58 -3.74 7.20
C ARG A 288 4.67 -3.90 8.24
N GLU A 289 4.45 -4.73 9.24
CA GLU A 289 5.47 -5.04 10.26
C GLU A 289 6.65 -5.76 9.63
N LYS A 290 6.40 -6.74 8.76
CA LYS A 290 7.46 -7.43 8.01
C LYS A 290 8.21 -6.49 7.05
N MET A 291 7.50 -5.61 6.35
CA MET A 291 8.12 -4.56 5.52
C MET A 291 9.08 -3.68 6.32
N LEU A 292 8.68 -3.30 7.54
CA LEU A 292 9.50 -2.46 8.39
C LEU A 292 10.78 -3.20 8.79
N GLU A 293 10.68 -4.47 9.17
CA GLU A 293 11.85 -5.28 9.55
C GLU A 293 12.77 -5.58 8.35
N ASP A 294 12.23 -6.00 7.19
CA ASP A 294 13.03 -6.24 5.97
C ASP A 294 13.79 -4.95 5.53
N THR A 295 13.14 -3.79 5.66
CA THR A 295 13.74 -2.49 5.33
C THR A 295 14.83 -2.12 6.32
N LYS A 296 14.62 -2.42 7.60
CA LYS A 296 15.59 -2.21 8.67
C LYS A 296 16.83 -3.08 8.47
N ASP A 297 16.66 -4.36 8.13
CA ASP A 297 17.77 -5.26 7.79
C ASP A 297 18.54 -4.77 6.56
N SER A 298 17.84 -4.30 5.53
CA SER A 298 18.47 -3.69 4.35
C SER A 298 19.31 -2.46 4.70
N LEU A 299 18.84 -1.61 5.62
CA LEU A 299 19.57 -0.44 6.10
C LEU A 299 20.79 -0.81 6.94
N ILE A 300 20.68 -1.85 7.77
CA ILE A 300 21.82 -2.40 8.54
C ILE A 300 22.90 -2.87 7.56
N ASN A 301 22.55 -3.71 6.59
CA ASN A 301 23.49 -4.19 5.58
C ASN A 301 24.13 -3.05 4.77
N TYR A 302 23.38 -2.01 4.45
CA TYR A 302 23.91 -0.83 3.76
C TYR A 302 24.95 -0.07 4.60
N VAL A 303 24.67 0.15 5.89
CA VAL A 303 25.59 0.83 6.80
C VAL A 303 26.83 -0.02 7.07
N ASP A 304 26.67 -1.33 7.23
CA ASP A 304 27.79 -2.27 7.38
C ASP A 304 28.68 -2.29 6.13
N HIS A 305 28.08 -2.24 4.94
CA HIS A 305 28.82 -2.10 3.68
C HIS A 305 29.62 -0.79 3.63
N ILE A 306 29.00 0.35 3.97
CA ILE A 306 29.71 1.64 4.08
C ILE A 306 30.89 1.50 5.04
N ASN A 307 30.66 1.01 6.25
CA ASN A 307 31.69 0.91 7.28
C ASN A 307 32.85 0.01 6.87
N THR A 308 32.57 -1.10 6.18
CA THR A 308 33.60 -2.00 5.64
C THR A 308 34.49 -1.26 4.63
N VAL A 309 33.88 -0.54 3.68
CA VAL A 309 34.63 0.22 2.67
C VAL A 309 35.45 1.35 3.32
N LEU A 310 34.90 2.02 4.34
CA LEU A 310 35.60 3.08 5.08
C LEU A 310 36.82 2.55 5.84
N GLU A 311 36.71 1.39 6.48
CA GLU A 311 37.80 0.74 7.20
C GLU A 311 38.92 0.31 6.23
N GLU A 312 38.56 -0.30 5.10
CA GLU A 312 39.51 -0.66 4.04
C GLU A 312 40.23 0.56 3.47
N ALA A 313 39.50 1.66 3.20
CA ALA A 313 40.05 2.90 2.68
C ALA A 313 40.99 3.60 3.67
N ALA A 314 40.73 3.47 4.98
CA ALA A 314 41.61 3.99 6.02
C ALA A 314 42.89 3.14 6.18
N GLY A 315 42.81 1.83 5.94
CA GLY A 315 43.91 0.89 6.11
C GLY A 315 44.83 0.71 4.90
N THR A 316 44.36 0.99 3.68
CA THR A 316 45.16 0.67 2.48
C THR A 316 46.32 1.66 2.25
N GLN A 317 47.47 1.10 1.89
CA GLN A 317 48.66 1.85 1.49
C GLN A 317 49.00 1.66 0.00
N HIS A 318 48.30 0.75 -0.70
CA HIS A 318 48.56 0.46 -2.11
C HIS A 318 47.85 1.46 -3.03
N PRO A 319 48.55 2.16 -3.95
CA PRO A 319 47.96 3.22 -4.77
C PRO A 319 46.77 2.77 -5.65
N GLU A 320 46.88 1.61 -6.29
CA GLU A 320 45.84 1.09 -7.20
C GLU A 320 44.56 0.66 -6.44
N GLU A 321 44.72 0.12 -5.23
CA GLU A 321 43.58 -0.27 -4.39
C GLU A 321 42.88 0.96 -3.82
N ARG A 322 43.65 2.00 -3.51
CA ARG A 322 43.12 3.29 -3.05
C ARG A 322 42.27 3.96 -4.12
N GLU A 323 42.73 3.98 -5.37
CA GLU A 323 41.95 4.53 -6.50
C GLU A 323 40.64 3.75 -6.73
N ARG A 324 40.67 2.43 -6.58
CA ARG A 324 39.47 1.58 -6.63
C ARG A 324 38.50 1.90 -5.48
N LEU A 325 38.99 2.02 -4.25
CA LEU A 325 38.17 2.35 -3.08
C LEU A 325 37.59 3.77 -3.15
N ASP A 326 38.38 4.74 -3.62
CA ASP A 326 37.92 6.11 -3.86
C ASP A 326 36.78 6.14 -4.91
N SER A 327 36.86 5.29 -5.94
CA SER A 327 35.77 5.12 -6.92
C SER A 327 34.50 4.53 -6.28
N ILE A 328 34.64 3.56 -5.37
CA ILE A 328 33.51 2.98 -4.62
C ILE A 328 32.89 4.02 -3.68
N LEU A 329 33.70 4.75 -2.92
CA LEU A 329 33.26 5.83 -2.03
C LEU A 329 32.53 6.92 -2.80
N SER A 330 33.02 7.30 -3.99
CA SER A 330 32.32 8.24 -4.87
C SER A 330 30.97 7.69 -5.32
N THR A 331 30.84 6.38 -5.54
CA THR A 331 29.55 5.75 -5.91
C THR A 331 28.56 5.73 -4.74
N LEU A 332 29.06 5.68 -3.50
CA LEU A 332 28.27 5.79 -2.28
C LEU A 332 27.97 7.24 -1.87
N ASP A 333 28.36 8.21 -2.69
CA ASP A 333 28.31 9.65 -2.39
C ASP A 333 29.05 10.01 -1.09
N ILE A 334 30.20 9.38 -0.81
CA ILE A 334 31.05 9.71 0.35
C ILE A 334 32.21 10.59 -0.10
N HIS A 335 32.41 11.71 0.60
CA HIS A 335 33.48 12.65 0.25
C HIS A 335 34.85 12.10 0.66
N PRO A 336 35.88 12.26 -0.20
CA PRO A 336 37.25 11.90 0.15
C PRO A 336 37.72 12.62 1.41
N SER A 337 38.33 11.86 2.33
CA SER A 337 38.85 12.39 3.59
C SER A 337 40.16 11.71 3.97
N ALA A 338 40.98 12.41 4.75
CA ALA A 338 42.19 11.84 5.36
C ALA A 338 41.85 10.87 6.50
N LYS A 339 40.66 10.98 7.09
CA LYS A 339 40.15 10.11 8.16
C LYS A 339 38.69 9.80 7.90
N TYR A 340 38.34 8.53 8.07
CA TYR A 340 36.97 8.04 7.96
C TYR A 340 36.45 7.60 9.33
N PRO A 341 35.68 8.44 10.03
CA PRO A 341 34.97 8.04 11.24
C PRO A 341 33.92 6.99 10.91
N TYR A 342 33.71 6.06 11.85
CA TYR A 342 32.75 4.98 11.73
C TYR A 342 31.31 5.50 11.82
N LEU A 343 30.41 5.03 10.95
CA LEU A 343 28.99 5.34 10.99
C LEU A 343 28.29 4.41 11.99
N SER A 344 28.06 4.91 13.20
CA SER A 344 27.35 4.17 14.26
C SER A 344 25.90 4.63 14.36
N LEU A 345 24.95 3.71 14.19
CA LEU A 345 23.52 3.93 14.33
C LEU A 345 22.94 3.03 15.43
N SER A 346 21.97 3.55 16.19
CA SER A 346 21.23 2.75 17.17
C SER A 346 20.11 1.92 16.51
N LEU A 347 19.61 0.89 17.19
CA LEU A 347 18.43 0.14 16.73
C LEU A 347 17.19 1.02 16.53
N SER A 348 17.03 2.07 17.34
CA SER A 348 15.96 3.06 17.16
C SER A 348 16.16 3.92 15.91
N ASP A 349 17.40 4.29 15.58
CA ASP A 349 17.69 5.03 14.33
C ASP A 349 17.33 4.19 13.11
N TYR A 350 17.65 2.89 13.12
CA TYR A 350 17.24 1.99 12.05
C TYR A 350 15.72 1.87 11.92
N GLY A 351 14.97 1.85 13.03
CA GLY A 351 13.51 1.87 13.01
C GLY A 351 12.92 3.15 12.40
N ASP A 352 13.49 4.31 12.76
CA ASP A 352 13.08 5.61 12.20
C ASP A 352 13.42 5.72 10.71
N LEU A 353 14.63 5.30 10.31
CA LEU A 353 15.08 5.29 8.92
C LEU A 353 14.27 4.28 8.09
N ALA A 354 13.94 3.10 8.62
CA ALA A 354 13.09 2.13 7.95
C ALA A 354 11.68 2.70 7.72
N SER A 355 11.11 3.39 8.72
CA SER A 355 9.83 4.08 8.58
C SER A 355 9.89 5.17 7.50
N LEU A 356 10.99 5.92 7.41
CA LEU A 356 11.23 6.89 6.36
C LEU A 356 11.42 6.25 4.99
N ALA A 357 12.10 5.11 4.91
CA ALA A 357 12.33 4.39 3.66
C ALA A 357 11.03 3.79 3.13
N LEU A 358 10.15 3.31 4.02
CA LEU A 358 8.78 3.00 3.65
C LEU A 358 8.06 4.25 3.13
N GLN A 359 8.24 5.43 3.73
CA GLN A 359 7.51 6.63 3.31
C GLN A 359 8.02 7.24 1.98
N TYR A 360 9.34 7.33 1.81
CA TYR A 360 10.00 8.13 0.76
C TYR A 360 10.88 7.31 -0.19
N GLY A 361 10.94 5.98 -0.01
CA GLY A 361 11.78 5.08 -0.77
C GLY A 361 13.16 4.88 -0.13
N LEU A 362 13.70 3.66 -0.26
CA LEU A 362 14.98 3.27 0.33
C LEU A 362 16.16 4.08 -0.23
N HIS A 363 16.20 4.28 -1.55
CA HIS A 363 17.23 5.08 -2.20
C HIS A 363 17.29 6.52 -1.66
N THR A 364 16.14 7.17 -1.48
CA THR A 364 16.05 8.52 -0.91
C THR A 364 16.64 8.58 0.49
N VAL A 365 16.45 7.53 1.28
CA VAL A 365 17.01 7.40 2.63
C VAL A 365 18.51 7.14 2.58
N HIS A 366 19.01 6.26 1.71
CA HIS A 366 20.46 6.05 1.50
C HIS A 366 21.16 7.37 1.17
N MET A 367 20.62 8.13 0.22
CA MET A 367 21.13 9.46 -0.14
C MET A 367 21.13 10.42 1.05
N ALA A 368 20.10 10.39 1.89
CA ALA A 368 20.06 11.22 3.09
C ALA A 368 21.11 10.79 4.13
N VAL A 369 21.34 9.49 4.30
CA VAL A 369 22.37 8.93 5.18
C VAL A 369 23.77 9.35 4.71
N SER A 370 24.10 9.21 3.42
CA SER A 370 25.38 9.69 2.87
C SER A 370 25.58 11.19 3.08
N GLN A 371 24.52 11.99 2.92
CA GLN A 371 24.59 13.43 3.21
C GLN A 371 24.83 13.76 4.68
N ILE A 372 24.22 13.01 5.60
CA ILE A 372 24.45 13.15 7.04
C ILE A 372 25.89 12.80 7.35
N TYR A 373 26.38 11.69 6.79
CA TYR A 373 27.76 11.26 6.96
C TYR A 373 28.74 12.35 6.53
N ASN A 374 28.57 12.89 5.33
CA ASN A 374 29.50 13.89 4.79
C ASN A 374 29.48 15.23 5.54
N LYS A 375 28.29 15.71 5.91
CA LYS A 375 28.14 17.04 6.50
C LYS A 375 28.43 17.07 7.99
N TYR A 376 28.11 15.99 8.70
CA TYR A 376 28.17 15.96 10.15
C TYR A 376 29.25 15.00 10.64
N ILE A 377 29.17 13.73 10.27
CA ILE A 377 30.00 12.68 10.85
C ILE A 377 31.47 12.82 10.41
N LEU A 378 31.74 13.04 9.12
CA LEU A 378 33.09 13.32 8.60
C LEU A 378 33.72 14.55 9.26
N GLN A 379 32.89 15.53 9.64
CA GLN A 379 33.31 16.77 10.27
C GLN A 379 33.34 16.68 11.81
N ASN A 380 33.18 15.48 12.38
CA ASN A 380 33.08 15.23 13.83
C ASN A 380 32.00 16.06 14.55
N HIS A 381 30.91 16.39 13.85
CA HIS A 381 29.75 17.00 14.49
C HIS A 381 28.84 15.89 15.06
N PRO A 382 28.46 15.97 16.35
CA PRO A 382 27.57 15.00 16.95
C PRO A 382 26.17 15.08 16.32
N VAL A 383 25.55 13.92 16.11
CA VAL A 383 24.17 13.81 15.63
C VAL A 383 23.39 12.95 16.60
N ASP A 384 22.51 13.57 17.39
CA ASP A 384 21.75 12.87 18.44
C ASP A 384 20.57 12.06 17.89
N LYS A 385 19.96 12.51 16.80
CA LYS A 385 18.75 11.90 16.21
C LYS A 385 18.85 11.85 14.70
N ILE A 386 19.41 10.76 14.18
CA ILE A 386 19.69 10.61 12.75
C ILE A 386 18.39 10.54 11.94
N GLY A 387 17.37 9.84 12.42
CA GLY A 387 16.06 9.77 11.76
C GLY A 387 15.40 11.14 11.55
N ALA A 388 15.44 12.02 12.56
CA ALA A 388 14.87 13.37 12.45
C ALA A 388 15.64 14.26 11.46
N LEU A 389 16.97 14.15 11.47
CA LEU A 389 17.82 14.88 10.53
C LEU A 389 17.61 14.39 9.09
N ALA A 390 17.54 13.07 8.88
CA ALA A 390 17.25 12.46 7.59
C ALA A 390 15.90 12.94 7.04
N ARG A 391 14.84 12.93 7.88
CA ARG A 391 13.51 13.45 7.50
C ARG A 391 13.59 14.90 7.03
N THR A 392 14.36 15.74 7.72
CA THR A 392 14.52 17.16 7.38
C THR A 392 15.22 17.35 6.03
N ILE A 393 16.29 16.59 5.79
CA ILE A 393 17.03 16.59 4.51
C ILE A 393 16.10 16.15 3.36
N ILE A 394 15.36 15.06 3.55
CA ILE A 394 14.44 14.50 2.55
C ILE A 394 13.35 15.52 2.20
N ARG A 395 12.71 16.13 3.21
CA ARG A 395 11.65 17.13 3.03
C ARG A 395 12.14 18.39 2.33
N ASN A 396 13.32 18.89 2.70
CA ASN A 396 13.86 20.09 2.07
C ASN A 396 14.15 19.85 0.58
N ARG A 397 14.64 18.66 0.20
CA ARG A 397 14.81 18.29 -1.22
C ARG A 397 13.49 18.24 -1.99
N SER A 398 12.41 17.76 -1.38
CA SER A 398 11.09 17.66 -2.04
C SER A 398 10.46 19.03 -2.31
N ILE A 399 10.79 20.05 -1.52
CA ILE A 399 10.33 21.43 -1.73
C ILE A 399 11.03 22.07 -2.94
N TYR A 400 12.33 21.83 -3.12
CA TYR A 400 13.08 22.41 -4.24
C TYR A 400 12.76 21.78 -5.60
N SER A 401 12.39 20.48 -5.66
CA SER A 401 11.95 19.86 -6.91
C SER A 401 10.54 20.28 -7.35
N ALA A 402 9.77 20.98 -6.52
CA ALA A 402 8.46 21.52 -6.86
C ALA A 402 8.54 22.98 -7.40
N ALA A 403 9.71 23.60 -7.31
CA ALA A 403 9.97 24.99 -7.71
C ALA A 403 10.84 25.11 -8.97
N SER A 404 11.22 23.97 -9.57
CA SER A 404 12.00 23.84 -10.81
C SER A 404 11.23 22.97 -11.79
#